data_AF-A0A505I0G4-F1
#
_entry.id   AF-A0A505I0G4-F1
#
_cell.length_a   1.000
_cell.length_b   1.000
_cell.length_c   1.000
_cell.angle_alpha   90.00
_cell.angle_beta   90.00
_cell.angle_gamma   90.00
#
_symmetry.space_group_name_H-M   'P 1'
#
loop_
_entity.id
_entity.type
_entity.pdbx_description
1 polymer ?
#
loop_
_entity_poly.entity_id
_entity_poly.type
_entity_poly.pdbx_seq_one_letter_code
_entity_poly.pdbx_strand_id
1 'polypeptide(L)'
;MAEGVIQCVPLRPPAKADIAICSSTEWTINFVEVEQSITSRTKMIVTRHNPTGKVFSHEELRHISDICVRHNLLVLRDETGTLVREEIVRLCQVFQEWDFAYTIPEGGYFVLVNLAKVQVPREYRLPPYICERRRDILLAWFFIMELGVAAILASEFYSLEHACLGEKYLRLAVCQGDDILDLAKARLCGLQVYLTA
;
A
#
# COMPACT_ATOMS: atom_id res chain seq x y z
N MET A 1 12.75 0.77 -26.00
CA MET A 1 11.83 1.13 -24.90
C MET A 1 10.86 2.18 -25.40
N ALA A 2 9.66 2.32 -24.82
CA ALA A 2 8.58 3.14 -25.40
C ALA A 2 8.69 4.68 -25.16
N GLU A 3 9.80 5.19 -24.60
CA GLU A 3 10.11 6.64 -24.40
C GLU A 3 9.01 7.49 -23.73
N GLY A 4 8.02 6.88 -23.08
CA GLY A 4 6.91 7.59 -22.43
C GLY A 4 7.33 8.35 -21.17
N VAL A 5 6.71 9.50 -20.95
CA VAL A 5 6.82 10.26 -19.69
C VAL A 5 5.65 9.92 -18.79
N ILE A 6 5.93 9.49 -17.56
CA ILE A 6 4.89 9.15 -16.57
C ILE A 6 4.51 10.42 -15.81
N GLN A 7 3.21 10.68 -15.70
CA GLN A 7 2.63 11.67 -14.78
C GLN A 7 1.85 10.92 -13.72
N CYS A 8 2.22 11.08 -12.46
CA CYS A 8 1.65 10.34 -11.34
C CYS A 8 0.60 11.18 -10.62
N VAL A 9 -0.62 10.66 -10.51
CA VAL A 9 -1.64 11.20 -9.60
C VAL A 9 -1.83 10.18 -8.47
N PRO A 10 -1.55 10.54 -7.21
CA PRO A 10 -1.50 9.57 -6.13
C PRO A 10 -2.90 9.13 -5.71
N LEU A 11 -3.02 7.85 -5.37
CA LEU A 11 -4.10 7.38 -4.52
C LEU A 11 -3.78 7.81 -3.08
N ARG A 12 -4.74 8.35 -2.35
CA ARG A 12 -4.53 8.90 -1.01
C ARG A 12 -5.10 7.99 0.06
N PRO A 13 -4.39 7.78 1.19
CA PRO A 13 -4.91 7.04 2.31
C PRO A 13 -6.10 7.78 2.95
N PRO A 14 -7.04 7.04 3.56
CA PRO A 14 -8.10 7.62 4.38
C PRO A 14 -7.52 8.43 5.55
N ALA A 15 -8.19 9.51 5.96
CA ALA A 15 -7.74 10.35 7.08
C ALA A 15 -7.58 9.58 8.41
N LYS A 16 -8.39 8.53 8.59
CA LYS A 16 -8.37 7.68 9.79
C LYS A 16 -7.32 6.55 9.75
N ALA A 17 -6.55 6.42 8.67
CA ALA A 17 -5.76 5.23 8.41
C ALA A 17 -4.58 4.99 9.36
N ASP A 18 -4.20 5.98 10.18
CA ASP A 18 -3.20 5.83 11.24
C ASP A 18 -3.77 5.21 12.53
N ILE A 19 -5.10 5.29 12.73
CA ILE A 19 -5.75 4.97 14.00
C ILE A 19 -6.83 3.91 13.89
N ALA A 20 -7.27 3.57 12.67
CA ALA A 20 -8.35 2.62 12.45
C ALA A 20 -8.13 1.76 11.20
N ILE A 21 -8.67 0.54 11.25
CA ILE A 21 -8.80 -0.32 10.08
C ILE A 21 -9.69 0.39 9.04
N CYS A 22 -9.27 0.35 7.78
CA CYS A 22 -9.97 0.99 6.67
C CYS A 22 -10.26 -0.02 5.55
N SER A 23 -11.35 0.13 4.81
CA SER A 23 -11.50 -0.57 3.53
C SER A 23 -10.59 0.05 2.47
N SER A 24 -10.05 -0.76 1.55
CA SER A 24 -9.32 -0.25 0.40
C SER A 24 -10.18 0.67 -0.51
N THR A 25 -11.51 0.58 -0.42
CA THR A 25 -12.44 1.49 -1.11
C THR A 25 -12.35 2.94 -0.62
N GLU A 26 -11.95 3.15 0.65
CA GLU A 26 -11.80 4.46 1.26
C GLU A 26 -10.55 5.21 0.77
N TRP A 27 -9.64 4.52 0.09
CA TRP A 27 -8.54 5.16 -0.61
C TRP A 27 -9.07 5.89 -1.84
N THR A 28 -8.74 7.17 -1.97
CA THR A 28 -9.35 8.05 -2.99
C THR A 28 -8.30 8.65 -3.92
N ILE A 29 -8.69 8.85 -5.17
CA ILE A 29 -7.93 9.63 -6.14
C ILE A 29 -8.61 10.98 -6.32
N ASN A 30 -7.84 12.05 -6.49
CA ASN A 30 -8.39 13.37 -6.78
C ASN A 30 -8.61 13.50 -8.30
N PHE A 31 -9.86 13.40 -8.75
CA PHE A 31 -10.20 13.51 -10.17
C PHE A 31 -9.90 14.89 -10.77
N VAL A 32 -9.88 15.95 -9.97
CA VAL A 32 -9.46 17.28 -10.43
C VAL A 32 -7.98 17.26 -10.79
N GLU A 33 -7.13 16.62 -9.99
CA GLU A 33 -5.70 16.45 -10.29
C GLU A 33 -5.48 15.54 -11.50
N VAL A 34 -6.29 14.48 -11.66
CA VAL A 34 -6.28 13.64 -12.86
C VAL A 34 -6.51 14.51 -14.10
N GLU A 35 -7.58 15.30 -14.13
CA GLU A 35 -7.92 16.11 -15.29
C GLU A 35 -6.88 17.22 -15.53
N GLN A 36 -6.35 17.84 -14.48
CA GLN A 36 -5.28 18.84 -14.57
C GLN A 36 -3.93 18.27 -15.06
N SER A 37 -3.67 16.97 -14.83
CA SER A 37 -2.45 16.31 -15.33
C SER A 37 -2.49 15.99 -16.83
N ILE A 38 -3.67 16.07 -17.46
CA ILE A 38 -3.85 15.78 -18.88
C ILE A 38 -3.35 16.96 -19.72
N THR A 39 -2.52 16.65 -20.72
CA THR A 39 -2.01 17.61 -21.70
C THR A 39 -2.28 17.10 -23.11
N SER A 40 -2.00 17.91 -24.13
CA SER A 40 -2.05 17.49 -25.53
C SER A 40 -1.10 16.32 -25.86
N ARG A 41 -0.13 16.03 -24.98
CA ARG A 41 0.79 14.89 -25.12
C ARG A 41 0.31 13.61 -24.44
N THR A 42 -0.71 13.69 -23.59
CA THR A 42 -1.24 12.52 -22.87
C THR A 42 -1.87 11.54 -23.86
N LYS A 43 -1.55 10.25 -23.72
CA LYS A 43 -2.04 9.18 -24.62
C LYS A 43 -2.87 8.12 -23.92
N MET A 44 -2.61 7.89 -22.64
CA MET A 44 -3.21 6.79 -21.91
C MET A 44 -3.26 7.09 -20.41
N ILE A 45 -4.30 6.59 -19.76
CA ILE A 45 -4.38 6.47 -18.29
C ILE A 45 -4.19 5.00 -17.94
N VAL A 46 -3.34 4.73 -16.94
CA VAL A 46 -3.12 3.37 -16.41
C VAL A 46 -3.69 3.30 -15.00
N THR A 47 -4.60 2.36 -14.76
CA THR A 47 -5.17 2.13 -13.43
C THR A 47 -4.58 0.84 -12.85
N ARG A 48 -3.68 1.00 -11.87
CA ARG A 48 -3.05 -0.10 -11.12
C ARG A 48 -3.27 0.11 -9.63
N HIS A 49 -3.73 -0.91 -8.91
CA HIS A 49 -4.16 -0.76 -7.52
C HIS A 49 -3.42 -1.66 -6.53
N ASN A 50 -2.28 -2.19 -6.96
CA ASN A 50 -1.24 -2.71 -6.09
C ASN A 50 -0.41 -1.49 -5.59
N PRO A 51 -0.26 -1.27 -4.27
CA PRO A 51 -0.35 -2.25 -3.18
C PRO A 51 -1.57 -2.17 -2.26
N THR A 52 -2.54 -1.30 -2.53
CA THR A 52 -3.65 -1.03 -1.60
C THR A 52 -4.73 -2.11 -1.61
N GLY A 53 -4.80 -2.92 -2.67
CA GLY A 53 -5.88 -3.89 -2.86
C GLY A 53 -7.20 -3.23 -3.24
N LYS A 54 -7.17 -1.95 -3.65
CA LYS A 54 -8.37 -1.19 -4.04
C LYS A 54 -8.96 -1.77 -5.32
N VAL A 55 -10.26 -2.07 -5.26
CA VAL A 55 -11.10 -2.24 -6.44
C VAL A 55 -11.90 -0.95 -6.61
N PHE A 56 -11.72 -0.27 -7.75
CA PHE A 56 -12.44 0.97 -8.03
C PHE A 56 -13.93 0.70 -8.17
N SER A 57 -14.75 1.59 -7.59
CA SER A 57 -16.20 1.50 -7.71
C SER A 57 -16.65 1.75 -9.15
N HIS A 58 -17.88 1.35 -9.47
CA HIS A 58 -18.47 1.65 -10.79
C HIS A 58 -18.49 3.16 -11.09
N GLU A 59 -18.75 3.99 -10.07
CA GLU A 59 -18.77 5.45 -10.20
C GLU A 59 -17.37 6.01 -10.48
N GLU A 60 -16.35 5.55 -9.76
CA GLU A 60 -14.96 5.97 -9.99
C GLU A 60 -14.49 5.54 -11.40
N LEU A 61 -14.82 4.32 -11.83
CA LEU A 61 -14.51 3.84 -13.18
C LEU A 61 -15.27 4.62 -14.26
N ARG A 62 -16.51 5.02 -13.99
CA ARG A 62 -17.30 5.86 -14.90
C ARG A 62 -16.65 7.24 -15.06
N HIS A 63 -16.21 7.87 -13.97
CA HIS A 63 -15.47 9.14 -14.06
C HIS A 63 -14.18 9.02 -14.86
N ILE A 64 -13.39 7.96 -14.66
CA ILE A 64 -12.19 7.70 -15.46
C ILE A 64 -12.55 7.54 -16.93
N SER A 65 -13.60 6.77 -17.24
CA SER A 65 -14.09 6.56 -18.60
C SER A 65 -14.52 7.88 -19.24
N ASP A 66 -15.30 8.70 -18.54
CA ASP A 66 -15.80 9.98 -19.04
C ASP A 66 -14.63 10.96 -19.34
N ILE A 67 -13.60 10.99 -18.49
CA ILE A 67 -12.36 11.73 -18.76
C ILE A 67 -11.66 11.18 -20.02
N CYS A 68 -11.48 9.86 -20.12
CA CYS A 68 -10.81 9.25 -21.26
C CYS A 68 -11.54 9.53 -22.58
N VAL A 69 -12.87 9.44 -22.60
CA VAL A 69 -13.70 9.75 -23.78
C VAL A 69 -13.57 11.23 -24.16
N ARG A 70 -13.70 12.15 -23.19
CA ARG A 70 -13.60 13.60 -23.45
C ARG A 70 -12.24 14.00 -24.03
N HIS A 71 -11.16 13.37 -23.58
CA HIS A 71 -9.79 13.69 -23.99
C HIS A 71 -9.23 12.74 -25.07
N ASN A 72 -10.04 11.82 -25.60
CA ASN A 72 -9.62 10.80 -26.57
C ASN A 72 -8.37 10.02 -26.11
N LEU A 73 -8.38 9.53 -24.88
CA LEU A 73 -7.30 8.78 -24.25
C LEU A 73 -7.60 7.28 -24.22
N LEU A 74 -6.55 6.47 -24.34
CA LEU A 74 -6.63 5.04 -24.03
C LEU A 74 -6.73 4.83 -22.52
N VAL A 75 -7.40 3.76 -22.10
CA VAL A 75 -7.36 3.29 -20.71
C VAL A 75 -6.76 1.90 -20.67
N LEU A 76 -5.68 1.74 -19.91
CA LEU A 76 -5.11 0.44 -19.57
C LEU A 76 -5.47 0.11 -18.14
N ARG A 77 -6.41 -0.80 -17.98
CA ARG A 77 -6.83 -1.30 -16.67
C ARG A 77 -6.05 -2.56 -16.34
N ASP A 78 -5.28 -2.52 -15.26
CA ASP A 78 -4.70 -3.73 -14.69
C ASP A 78 -5.74 -4.34 -13.74
N GLU A 79 -6.38 -5.41 -14.20
CA GLU A 79 -7.42 -6.16 -13.46
C GLU A 79 -6.87 -7.37 -12.71
N THR A 80 -5.55 -7.46 -12.57
CA THR A 80 -4.92 -8.55 -11.83
C THR A 80 -5.29 -8.47 -10.35
N GLY A 81 -5.72 -9.59 -9.77
CA GLY A 81 -5.99 -9.67 -8.33
C GLY A 81 -7.26 -8.96 -7.90
N THR A 82 -8.35 -9.10 -8.64
CA THR A 82 -9.69 -8.61 -8.24
C THR A 82 -10.39 -9.51 -7.22
N LEU A 83 -9.84 -10.69 -6.92
CA LEU A 83 -10.34 -11.60 -5.89
C LEU A 83 -9.45 -11.55 -4.67
N VAL A 84 -10.06 -11.49 -3.48
CA VAL A 84 -9.35 -11.62 -2.21
C VAL A 84 -9.02 -13.09 -1.94
N ARG A 85 -7.77 -13.35 -1.59
CA ARG A 85 -7.31 -14.66 -1.14
C ARG A 85 -7.66 -14.93 0.32
N GLU A 86 -8.12 -16.13 0.65
CA GLU A 86 -8.46 -16.53 2.04
C GLU A 86 -7.27 -16.36 2.99
N GLU A 87 -6.07 -16.64 2.50
CA GLU A 87 -4.84 -16.53 3.28
C GLU A 87 -4.54 -15.09 3.70
N ILE A 88 -5.01 -14.09 2.92
CA ILE A 88 -4.94 -12.68 3.29
C ILE A 88 -5.91 -12.33 4.39
N VAL A 89 -7.14 -12.86 4.33
CA VAL A 89 -8.11 -12.69 5.43
C VAL A 89 -7.54 -13.24 6.73
N ARG A 90 -6.91 -14.41 6.67
CA ARG A 90 -6.20 -15.02 7.80
C ARG A 90 -5.06 -14.14 8.30
N LEU A 91 -4.27 -13.52 7.44
CA LEU A 91 -3.19 -12.62 7.86
C LEU A 91 -3.73 -11.36 8.54
N CYS A 92 -4.81 -10.76 8.01
CA CYS A 92 -5.48 -9.59 8.58
C CYS A 92 -5.93 -9.79 10.03
N GLN A 93 -6.32 -11.02 10.40
CA GLN A 93 -6.74 -11.35 11.77
C GLN A 93 -5.64 -11.07 12.80
N VAL A 94 -4.36 -11.24 12.46
CA VAL A 94 -3.25 -10.90 13.36
C VAL A 94 -3.25 -9.41 13.68
N PHE A 95 -3.37 -8.56 12.66
CA PHE A 95 -3.39 -7.12 12.88
C PHE A 95 -4.63 -6.66 13.62
N GLN A 96 -5.77 -7.31 13.38
CA GLN A 96 -7.01 -7.02 14.09
C GLN A 96 -6.94 -7.38 15.57
N GLU A 97 -6.32 -8.51 15.94
CA GLU A 97 -6.15 -8.94 17.33
C GLU A 97 -5.37 -7.92 18.16
N TRP A 98 -4.38 -7.26 17.55
CA TRP A 98 -3.48 -6.31 18.20
C TRP A 98 -3.80 -4.84 17.89
N ASP A 99 -5.00 -4.56 17.38
CA ASP A 99 -5.47 -3.21 17.04
C ASP A 99 -4.51 -2.43 16.12
N PHE A 100 -3.80 -3.12 15.23
CA PHE A 100 -3.04 -2.45 14.16
C PHE A 100 -4.00 -1.96 13.09
N ALA A 101 -3.81 -0.70 12.67
CA ALA A 101 -4.49 -0.20 11.49
C ALA A 101 -3.95 -0.91 10.25
N TYR A 102 -4.84 -1.45 9.42
CA TYR A 102 -4.51 -2.02 8.12
C TYR A 102 -5.62 -1.70 7.12
N THR A 103 -5.30 -1.84 5.83
CA THR A 103 -6.26 -1.72 4.74
C THR A 103 -6.84 -3.10 4.44
N ILE A 104 -8.15 -3.27 4.65
CA ILE A 104 -8.90 -4.44 4.19
C ILE A 104 -8.87 -4.44 2.66
N PRO A 105 -8.20 -5.41 2.02
CA PRO A 105 -8.11 -5.46 0.57
C PRO A 105 -9.45 -5.95 -0.01
N GLU A 106 -9.92 -5.31 -1.08
CA GLU A 106 -11.07 -5.79 -1.86
C GLU A 106 -10.62 -6.73 -2.99
N GLY A 107 -9.31 -6.82 -3.22
CA GLY A 107 -8.72 -7.76 -4.15
C GLY A 107 -7.23 -7.99 -3.87
N GLY A 108 -6.77 -9.17 -4.28
CA GLY A 108 -5.36 -9.48 -4.41
C GLY A 108 -4.85 -10.40 -3.32
N TYR A 109 -3.52 -10.48 -3.26
CA TYR A 109 -2.78 -11.33 -2.33
C TYR A 109 -1.84 -10.49 -1.45
N PHE A 110 -2.21 -9.23 -1.23
CA PHE A 110 -1.46 -8.27 -0.42
C PHE A 110 -2.35 -7.65 0.66
N VAL A 111 -1.76 -7.31 1.79
CA VAL A 111 -2.35 -6.43 2.81
C VAL A 111 -1.39 -5.29 3.08
N LEU A 112 -1.95 -4.08 3.19
CA LEU A 112 -1.20 -2.88 3.52
C LEU A 112 -1.43 -2.52 4.99
N VAL A 113 -0.39 -2.66 5.80
CA VAL A 113 -0.46 -2.47 7.26
C VAL A 113 0.15 -1.12 7.62
N ASN A 114 -0.57 -0.31 8.38
CA ASN A 114 -0.07 0.96 8.91
C ASN A 114 0.65 0.72 10.24
N LEU A 115 1.91 1.10 10.28
CA LEU A 115 2.82 0.90 11.41
C LEU A 115 3.15 2.22 12.11
N ALA A 116 2.28 3.22 12.00
CA ALA A 116 2.41 4.48 12.73
C ALA A 116 2.58 4.26 14.25
N LYS A 117 1.88 3.26 14.80
CA LYS A 117 1.92 2.85 16.22
C LYS A 117 3.23 2.16 16.64
N VAL A 118 4.06 1.71 15.69
CA VAL A 118 5.33 1.02 16.01
C VAL A 118 6.39 2.06 16.39
N GLN A 119 6.94 1.90 17.60
CA GLN A 119 8.10 2.66 18.07
C GLN A 119 9.37 1.81 17.94
N VAL A 120 10.20 2.14 16.97
CA VAL A 120 11.57 1.60 16.90
C VAL A 120 12.41 2.34 17.96
N PRO A 121 13.15 1.64 18.83
CA PRO A 121 13.98 2.28 19.86
C PRO A 121 14.94 3.32 19.26
N ARG A 122 15.11 4.47 19.93
CA ARG A 122 15.97 5.56 19.41
C ARG A 122 17.43 5.15 19.21
N GLU A 123 17.91 4.21 20.03
CA GLU A 123 19.27 3.69 20.01
C GLU A 123 19.41 2.41 19.16
N TYR A 124 18.37 2.07 18.38
CA TYR A 124 18.38 0.89 17.53
C TYR A 124 19.50 0.98 16.50
N ARG A 125 20.38 -0.03 16.47
CA ARG A 125 21.56 -0.03 15.60
C ARG A 125 21.15 -0.31 14.16
N LEU A 126 21.05 0.76 13.39
CA LEU A 126 20.81 0.70 11.95
C LEU A 126 22.13 0.85 11.18
N PRO A 127 22.30 0.16 10.04
CA PRO A 127 23.40 0.45 9.14
C PRO A 127 23.35 1.89 8.64
N PRO A 128 24.50 2.56 8.41
CA PRO A 128 24.53 3.96 7.98
C PRO A 128 23.68 4.26 6.73
N TYR A 129 23.64 3.34 5.77
CA TYR A 129 22.85 3.47 4.54
C TYR A 129 21.33 3.33 4.72
N ILE A 130 20.88 2.96 5.92
CA ILE A 130 19.47 2.87 6.32
C ILE A 130 19.06 4.08 7.15
N CYS A 131 19.93 4.57 8.05
CA CYS A 131 19.63 5.67 8.98
C CYS A 131 19.02 6.93 8.33
N GLU A 132 19.46 7.26 7.11
CA GLU A 132 19.03 8.47 6.39
C GLU A 132 17.88 8.22 5.40
N ARG A 133 17.25 7.05 5.48
CA ARG A 133 16.18 6.63 4.57
C ARG A 133 14.79 6.87 5.17
N ARG A 134 13.77 6.76 4.31
CA ARG A 134 12.35 6.91 4.68
C ARG A 134 11.93 5.91 5.77
N ARG A 135 10.90 6.26 6.55
CA ARG A 135 10.49 5.48 7.74
C ARG A 135 10.16 4.02 7.41
N ASP A 136 9.51 3.74 6.29
CA ASP A 136 9.14 2.37 5.89
C ASP A 136 10.37 1.50 5.58
N ILE A 137 11.49 2.08 5.15
CA ILE A 137 12.77 1.38 4.99
C ILE A 137 13.31 0.95 6.35
N LEU A 138 13.22 1.82 7.36
CA LEU A 138 13.60 1.49 8.74
C LEU A 138 12.70 0.38 9.29
N LEU A 139 11.39 0.49 9.09
CA LEU A 139 10.41 -0.50 9.54
C LEU A 139 10.62 -1.86 8.86
N ALA A 140 10.90 -1.90 7.56
CA ALA A 140 11.18 -3.15 6.86
C ALA A 140 12.47 -3.82 7.35
N TRP A 141 13.53 -3.03 7.60
CA TRP A 141 14.76 -3.53 8.21
C TRP A 141 14.48 -4.11 9.60
N PHE A 142 13.74 -3.37 10.43
CA PHE A 142 13.34 -3.79 11.76
C PHE A 142 12.51 -5.09 11.74
N PHE A 143 11.54 -5.19 10.84
CA PHE A 143 10.73 -6.41 10.65
C PHE A 143 11.59 -7.64 10.32
N ILE A 144 12.61 -7.47 9.48
CA ILE A 144 13.52 -8.57 9.13
C ILE A 144 14.40 -8.94 10.33
N MET A 145 14.99 -7.97 11.01
CA MET A 145 15.98 -8.23 12.06
C MET A 145 15.34 -8.71 13.36
N GLU A 146 14.21 -8.15 13.76
CA GLU A 146 13.55 -8.48 15.03
C GLU A 146 12.54 -9.62 14.88
N LEU A 147 11.77 -9.60 13.78
CA LEU A 147 10.66 -10.54 13.60
C LEU A 147 11.01 -11.66 12.61
N GLY A 148 12.06 -11.51 11.80
CA GLY A 148 12.34 -12.46 10.72
C GLY A 148 11.25 -12.46 9.64
N VAL A 149 10.58 -11.32 9.44
CA VAL A 149 9.50 -11.17 8.44
C VAL A 149 9.95 -10.16 7.40
N ALA A 150 10.02 -10.57 6.13
CA ALA A 150 10.28 -9.65 5.04
C ALA A 150 8.98 -8.95 4.61
N ALA A 151 9.05 -7.65 4.38
CA ALA A 151 7.93 -6.84 3.92
C ALA A 151 8.36 -5.92 2.78
N ILE A 152 7.40 -5.47 1.98
CA ILE A 152 7.68 -4.56 0.86
C ILE A 152 7.35 -3.12 1.26
N LEU A 153 8.25 -2.21 0.89
CA LEU A 153 8.15 -0.76 1.08
C LEU A 153 6.97 -0.20 0.30
N ALA A 154 6.01 0.41 0.98
CA ALA A 154 4.86 1.02 0.31
C ALA A 154 5.24 2.32 -0.41
N SER A 155 6.21 3.08 0.11
CA SER A 155 6.66 4.34 -0.49
C SER A 155 7.30 4.17 -1.88
N GLU A 156 7.83 2.99 -2.21
CA GLU A 156 8.41 2.68 -3.53
C GLU A 156 7.34 2.56 -4.64
N PHE A 157 6.05 2.53 -4.29
CA PHE A 157 4.94 2.58 -5.25
C PHE A 157 4.41 3.99 -5.50
N TYR A 158 5.01 5.01 -4.88
CA TYR A 158 4.70 6.42 -5.11
C TYR A 158 5.81 7.12 -5.91
N SER A 159 5.48 8.24 -6.56
CA SER A 159 6.52 9.17 -7.02
C SER A 159 7.28 9.77 -5.84
N LEU A 160 8.51 10.24 -6.07
CA LEU A 160 9.37 10.77 -4.99
C LEU A 160 8.69 11.90 -4.19
N GLU A 161 7.91 12.75 -4.84
CA GLU A 161 7.13 13.83 -4.23
C GLU A 161 5.98 13.34 -3.34
N HIS A 162 5.44 12.14 -3.61
CA HIS A 162 4.30 11.56 -2.89
C HIS A 162 4.71 10.40 -1.97
N ALA A 163 6.00 10.08 -1.88
CA ALA A 163 6.52 8.95 -1.11
C ALA A 163 6.06 8.97 0.36
N CYS A 164 5.90 10.17 0.93
CA CYS A 164 5.44 10.39 2.30
C CYS A 164 4.08 9.74 2.62
N LEU A 165 3.21 9.53 1.62
CA LEU A 165 1.93 8.84 1.77
C LEU A 165 2.09 7.36 2.09
N GLY A 166 3.23 6.76 1.71
CA GLY A 166 3.55 5.35 1.91
C GLY A 166 4.45 5.05 3.11
N GLU A 167 5.11 6.04 3.71
CA GLU A 167 6.20 5.81 4.68
C GLU A 167 5.76 5.17 6.01
N LYS A 168 4.46 5.17 6.29
CA LYS A 168 3.89 4.52 7.47
C LYS A 168 3.45 3.09 7.19
N TYR A 169 3.49 2.65 5.93
CA TYR A 169 2.91 1.39 5.52
C TYR A 169 3.99 0.38 5.11
N LEU A 170 3.75 -0.88 5.50
CA LEU A 170 4.42 -2.01 4.89
C LEU A 170 3.38 -2.89 4.18
N ARG A 171 3.74 -3.36 2.98
CA ARG A 171 2.97 -4.33 2.21
C ARG A 171 3.46 -5.73 2.53
N LEU A 172 2.55 -6.57 3.01
CA LEU A 172 2.78 -8.00 3.18
C LEU A 172 2.05 -8.76 2.07
N ALA A 173 2.69 -9.80 1.56
CA ALA A 173 2.16 -10.67 0.52
C ALA A 173 1.94 -12.07 1.08
N VAL A 174 0.85 -12.73 0.71
CA VAL A 174 0.64 -14.14 1.03
C VAL A 174 0.61 -14.95 -0.25
N CYS A 175 1.71 -15.64 -0.52
CA CYS A 175 1.92 -16.47 -1.70
C CYS A 175 2.55 -17.83 -1.38
N GLN A 176 2.60 -18.21 -0.10
CA GLN A 176 3.21 -19.44 0.38
C GLN A 176 2.19 -20.32 1.09
N GLY A 177 2.60 -21.54 1.46
CA GLY A 177 1.75 -22.51 2.17
C GLY A 177 1.33 -22.05 3.57
N ASP A 178 0.34 -22.75 4.12
CA ASP A 178 -0.24 -22.47 5.44
C ASP A 178 0.80 -22.48 6.57
N ASP A 179 1.79 -23.36 6.47
CA ASP A 179 2.90 -23.49 7.43
C ASP A 179 3.72 -22.20 7.54
N ILE A 180 4.04 -21.58 6.40
CA ILE A 180 4.76 -20.31 6.37
C ILE A 180 3.88 -19.17 6.85
N LEU A 181 2.59 -19.18 6.49
CA LEU A 181 1.66 -18.18 6.99
C LEU A 181 1.58 -18.23 8.52
N ASP A 182 1.39 -19.40 9.11
CA ASP A 182 1.28 -19.56 10.56
C ASP A 182 2.58 -19.20 11.27
N LEU A 183 3.75 -19.53 10.70
CA LEU A 183 5.05 -19.05 11.21
C LEU A 183 5.17 -17.52 11.16
N ALA A 184 4.74 -16.90 10.06
CA ALA A 184 4.76 -15.44 9.92
C ALA A 184 3.83 -14.78 10.95
N LYS A 185 2.64 -15.33 11.16
CA LYS A 185 1.70 -14.85 12.20
C LYS A 185 2.33 -14.92 13.60
N ALA A 186 2.93 -16.05 13.95
CA ALA A 186 3.60 -16.24 15.24
C ALA A 186 4.73 -15.21 15.46
N ARG A 187 5.51 -14.92 14.41
CA ARG A 187 6.56 -13.90 14.43
C ARG A 187 6.00 -12.48 14.57
N LEU A 188 4.93 -12.16 13.87
CA LEU A 188 4.27 -10.84 13.91
C LEU A 188 3.72 -10.50 15.31
N CYS A 189 3.37 -11.49 16.12
CA CYS A 189 3.01 -11.27 17.53
C CYS A 189 4.14 -10.59 18.33
N GLY A 190 5.41 -10.76 17.93
CA GLY A 190 6.55 -10.07 18.54
C GLY A 190 6.50 -8.55 18.39
N LEU A 191 5.66 -8.01 17.51
CA LEU A 191 5.52 -6.56 17.32
C LEU A 191 4.88 -5.85 18.53
N GLN A 192 4.16 -6.59 19.38
CA GLN A 192 3.44 -6.04 20.54
C GLN A 192 4.35 -5.28 21.52
N VAL A 193 5.59 -5.74 21.69
CA VAL A 193 6.53 -5.12 22.64
C VAL A 193 7.01 -3.73 22.17
N TYR A 194 6.69 -3.36 20.93
CA TYR A 194 7.07 -2.11 20.28
C TYR A 194 5.88 -1.17 20.02
N LEU A 195 4.72 -1.46 20.63
CA LEU A 195 3.53 -0.62 20.54
C LEU A 195 3.65 0.64 21.42
N THR A 196 3.10 1.75 20.94
CA THR A 196 2.75 2.90 21.79
C THR A 196 1.72 2.47 22.84
N ALA A 197 1.99 2.74 24.12
CA ALA A 197 0.97 2.68 25.18
C ALA A 197 -0.13 3.74 24.96
#